data_AF-A0A358M9L6-F1
#
_entry.id   AF-A0A358M9L6-F1
#
_cell.length_a   1.000
_cell.length_b   1.000
_cell.length_c   1.000
_cell.angle_alpha   90.00
_cell.angle_beta   90.00
_cell.angle_gamma   90.00
#
_symmetry.space_group_name_H-M   'P 1'
#
loop_
_entity.id
_entity.type
_entity.pdbx_description
1 polymer ?
#
loop_
_entity_poly.entity_id
_entity_poly.type
_entity_poly.pdbx_seq_one_letter_code
_entity_poly.pdbx_strand_id
1 'polypeptide(L)' 'HKLQDTDIEELSRIEAASFSMPWLAEDFRGLLTRDYCLYVVAEADGHIAGCAGLTDSFHEG' A
#
# COMPACT_ATOMS: atom_id res chain seq x y z
N HIS A 1 3.90 -9.78 3.19
CA HIS A 1 5.30 -9.28 3.29
C HIS A 1 5.28 -7.74 3.39
N LYS A 2 6.44 -7.06 3.44
CA LYS A 2 6.47 -5.59 3.31
C LYS A 2 6.07 -5.21 1.89
N LEU A 3 5.39 -4.07 1.71
CA LEU A 3 5.06 -3.54 0.40
C LEU A 3 6.33 -3.39 -0.46
N GLN A 4 6.28 -3.89 -1.70
CA GLN A 4 7.33 -3.70 -2.71
C GLN A 4 6.73 -3.10 -3.98
N ASP A 5 7.56 -2.52 -4.83
CA ASP A 5 7.11 -1.91 -6.10
C ASP A 5 6.32 -2.88 -6.98
N THR A 6 6.67 -4.17 -6.96
CA THR A 6 5.98 -5.23 -7.68
C THR A 6 4.54 -5.47 -7.21
N ASP A 7 4.22 -5.16 -5.95
CA ASP A 7 2.87 -5.34 -5.39
C ASP A 7 1.96 -4.15 -5.73
N ILE A 8 2.54 -2.99 -6.09
CA ILE A 8 1.81 -1.73 -6.25
C ILE A 8 0.77 -1.78 -7.38
N GLU A 9 1.11 -2.39 -8.52
CA GLU A 9 0.18 -2.49 -9.65
C GLU A 9 -1.04 -3.37 -9.31
N GLU A 10 -0.81 -4.48 -8.61
CA GLU A 10 -1.88 -5.36 -8.13
C GLU A 10 -2.76 -4.66 -7.08
N LEU A 11 -2.15 -3.99 -6.11
CA LEU A 11 -2.88 -3.23 -5.10
C LEU A 11 -3.73 -2.12 -5.68
N SER A 12 -3.19 -1.35 -6.62
CA SER A 12 -3.94 -0.26 -7.25
C SER A 12 -5.16 -0.81 -8.02
N ARG A 13 -5.05 -1.99 -8.65
CA ARG A 13 -6.19 -2.67 -9.27
C ARG A 13 -7.25 -3.09 -8.24
N ILE A 14 -6.83 -3.67 -7.11
CA ILE A 14 -7.72 -4.14 -6.04
C ILE A 14 -8.43 -2.95 -5.38
N GLU A 15 -7.69 -1.88 -5.10
CA GLU A 15 -8.19 -0.61 -4.57
C GLU A 15 -9.24 -0.02 -5.51
N ALA A 16 -8.94 0.10 -6.81
CA ALA A 16 -9.86 0.62 -7.80
C ALA A 16 -11.14 -0.21 -7.94
N ALA A 17 -11.07 -1.52 -7.67
CA ALA A 17 -12.22 -2.40 -7.69
C ALA A 17 -13.04 -2.35 -6.38
N SER A 18 -12.41 -2.10 -5.22
CA SER A 18 -13.07 -2.13 -3.91
C SER A 18 -13.53 -0.77 -3.39
N PHE A 19 -12.83 0.31 -3.75
CA PHE A 19 -13.05 1.64 -3.20
C PHE A 19 -13.43 2.66 -4.28
N SER A 20 -14.36 3.56 -3.95
CA SER A 20 -14.76 4.65 -4.86
C SER A 20 -13.72 5.76 -4.97
N MET A 21 -12.75 5.81 -4.04
CA MET A 21 -11.60 6.71 -4.03
C MET A 21 -10.34 5.87 -3.84
N PRO A 22 -9.89 5.19 -4.90
CA PRO A 22 -8.77 4.27 -4.79
C PRO A 22 -7.44 5.02 -4.68
N TRP A 23 -6.51 4.43 -3.95
CA TRP A 23 -5.13 4.88 -3.97
C TRP A 23 -4.47 4.53 -5.31
N LEU A 24 -3.75 5.49 -5.88
CA LEU A 24 -3.03 5.29 -7.13
C LEU A 24 -1.68 4.63 -6.85
N ALA A 25 -1.11 4.00 -7.88
CA ALA A 25 0.23 3.42 -7.80
C ALA A 25 1.29 4.43 -7.32
N GLU A 26 1.14 5.70 -7.68
CA GLU A 26 2.01 6.79 -7.22
C GLU A 26 1.89 7.07 -5.72
N ASP A 27 0.70 6.97 -5.13
CA ASP A 27 0.49 7.14 -3.69
C ASP A 27 1.26 6.06 -2.92
N PHE A 28 1.12 4.80 -3.35
CA PHE A 28 1.86 3.67 -2.79
C PHE A 28 3.38 3.80 -2.93
N ARG A 29 3.87 4.31 -4.07
CA ARG A 29 5.30 4.61 -4.23
C ARG A 29 5.76 5.70 -3.28
N GLY A 30 4.93 6.72 -3.05
CA GLY A 30 5.19 7.76 -2.05
C GLY A 30 5.34 7.17 -0.65
N LEU A 31 4.56 6.16 -0.29
CA LEU A 31 4.68 5.47 1.00
C LEU A 31 6.02 4.75 1.17
N LEU A 32 6.54 4.13 0.11
CA LEU A 32 7.84 3.45 0.15
C LEU A 32 9.01 4.42 0.39
N THR A 33 8.84 5.70 0.04
CA THR A 33 9.85 6.74 0.28
C THR A 33 9.81 7.33 1.69
N ARG A 34 8.81 6.98 2.50
CA ARG A 34 8.61 7.50 3.86
C ARG A 34 9.04 6.46 4.88
N ASP A 35 10.20 6.65 5.50
CA ASP A 35 10.74 5.74 6.53
C ASP A 35 9.83 5.59 7.78
N TYR A 36 8.91 6.53 8.02
CA TYR A 36 7.95 6.51 9.13
C TYR A 36 6.60 5.84 8.78
N CYS A 37 6.44 5.39 7.54
CA CYS A 37 5.26 4.67 7.07
C CYS A 37 5.60 3.19 6.89
N LEU A 38 5.00 2.32 7.71
CA LEU A 38 5.15 0.87 7.58
C LEU A 38 3.94 0.28 6.85
N TYR A 39 4.15 -0.15 5.62
CA TYR A 39 3.12 -0.80 4.81
C TYR A 39 3.42 -2.28 4.61
N VAL A 40 2.40 -3.10 4.84
CA VAL A 40 2.44 -4.54 4.65
C VAL A 40 1.33 -4.97 3.71
N VAL A 41 1.61 -6.00 2.92
CA VAL A 41 0.64 -6.58 1.99
C VAL A 41 0.19 -7.94 2.50
N ALA A 42 -1.11 -8.17 2.37
CA ALA A 42 -1.75 -9.45 2.59
C ALA A 42 -1.69 -10.24 1.29
N GLU A 43 -1.09 -11.42 1.35
CA GLU A 43 -1.04 -12.37 0.24
C GLU A 43 -1.97 -13.54 0.56
N ALA A 44 -2.78 -13.94 -0.42
CA ALA A 44 -3.61 -15.13 -0.37
C ALA A 44 -3.39 -15.93 -1.66
N ASP A 45 -3.04 -17.22 -1.52
CA ASP A 45 -2.81 -18.12 -2.65
C ASP A 45 -1.76 -17.60 -3.66
N GLY A 46 -0.71 -16.93 -3.18
CA GLY A 46 0.34 -16.34 -4.02
C GLY A 46 -0.06 -15.06 -4.75
N HIS A 47 -1.25 -14.51 -4.48
CA HIS A 47 -1.76 -13.27 -5.05
C HIS A 47 -1.95 -12.22 -3.96
N ILE A 48 -1.80 -10.95 -4.31
CA ILE A 48 -2.07 -9.86 -3.38
C ILE A 48 -3.59 -9.78 -3.15
N ALA A 49 -3.99 -9.85 -1.89
CA ALA A 49 -5.38 -9.73 -1.46
C ALA A 49 -5.70 -8.34 -0.91
N GLY A 50 -4.68 -7.56 -0.54
CA GLY A 50 -4.82 -6.18 -0.07
C GLY A 50 -3.57 -5.68 0.65
N CYS A 51 -3.64 -4.44 1.16
CA CYS A 51 -2.57 -3.85 1.95
C CYS A 51 -3.11 -3.24 3.26
N ALA A 52 -2.23 -3.16 4.25
CA ALA A 52 -2.45 -2.42 5.48
C ALA A 52 -1.25 -1.50 5.74
N GLY A 53 -1.54 -0.26 6.12
CA GLY A 53 -0.55 0.76 6.44
C GLY A 53 -0.62 1.18 7.89
N LEU A 54 0.54 1.37 8.50
CA LEU A 54 0.71 2.07 9.76
C LEU A 54 1.56 3.30 9.49
N THR A 55 1.02 4.47 9.75
CA THR A 55 1.77 5.73 9.69
C THR A 55 1.95 6.23 11.11
N ASP A 56 3.20 6.44 11.52
CA ASP A 56 3.50 7.08 12.77
C ASP A 56 3.36 8.61 12.61
N SER A 57 2.28 9.18 13.16
CA SER A 57 1.99 10.61 13.10
C SER A 57 2.75 11.44 14.15
N PHE A 58 3.65 10.87 14.96
CA PHE A 58 4.40 11.65 15.96
C PHE A 58 5.42 12.63 15.33
N HIS A 59 5.64 12.57 14.02
CA HIS A 59 6.45 13.52 13.25
C HIS A 59 5.64 14.49 12.36
N GLU A 60 4.29 14.51 12.43
CA GLU A 60 3.49 15.57 11.80
C GLU A 60 3.59 16.86 12.65
N GLY A 61 4.72 17.57 12.56
CA GLY A 61 5.00 18.85 13.20
C GLY A 61 5.43 19.92 12.20
#